data_AF-D2DSU0-F1
#
_entry.id   AF-D2DSU0-F1
#
_cell.length_a   1.000
_cell.length_b   1.000
_cell.length_c   1.000
_cell.angle_alpha   90.00
_cell.angle_beta   90.00
_cell.angle_gamma   90.00
#
_symmetry.space_group_name_H-M   'P 1'
#
loop_
_entity.id
_entity.type
_entity.pdbx_description
1 polymer ?
#
loop_
_entity_poly.entity_id
_entity_poly.type
_entity_poly.pdbx_seq_one_letter_code
_entity_poly.pdbx_strand_id
1 'polypeptide(L)'
;GSTEVQLSLLIEQYGSQCPGLEQYAIKKFSESLRVFPKVLADNCGAAHQETLSNLLAAHTEGKKNAGFDCENEGAGVIDAAEKEIYDLYLTKY
;
A
#
# COMPACT_ATOMS: atom_id res chain seq x y z
N GLY A 1 2.75 -1.40 5.63
CA GLY A 1 2.69 -1.78 4.21
C GLY A 1 1.26 -1.88 3.71
N SER A 2 0.42 -2.67 4.37
CA SER A 2 -1.00 -2.86 3.99
C SER A 2 -1.84 -1.58 4.12
N THR A 3 -1.75 -0.90 5.26
CA THR A 3 -2.54 0.32 5.53
C THR A 3 -2.21 1.45 4.56
N GLU A 4 -0.94 1.66 4.23
CA GLU A 4 -0.52 2.72 3.30
C GLU A 4 -1.00 2.46 1.87
N VAL A 5 -1.00 1.20 1.42
CA VAL A 5 -1.55 0.82 0.11
C VAL A 5 -3.06 1.05 0.08
N GLN A 6 -3.78 0.62 1.13
CA GLN A 6 -5.22 0.85 1.23
C GLN A 6 -5.58 2.34 1.24
N LEU A 7 -4.83 3.15 2.00
CA LEU A 7 -5.01 4.60 2.03
C LEU A 7 -4.71 5.24 0.68
N SER A 8 -3.65 4.79 -0.02
CA SER A 8 -3.32 5.30 -1.35
C SER A 8 -4.50 5.12 -2.32
N LEU A 9 -5.16 3.96 -2.31
CA LEU A 9 -6.31 3.70 -3.18
C LEU A 9 -7.51 4.58 -2.84
N LEU A 10 -7.81 4.74 -1.55
CA LEU A 10 -8.92 5.59 -1.10
C LEU A 10 -8.69 7.06 -1.47
N ILE A 11 -7.48 7.56 -1.27
CA ILE A 11 -7.11 8.95 -1.60
C ILE A 11 -7.11 9.16 -3.12
N GLU A 12 -6.67 8.18 -3.91
CA GLU A 12 -6.72 8.26 -5.37
C GLU A 12 -8.15 8.28 -5.91
N GLN A 13 -9.04 7.46 -5.32
CA GLN A 13 -10.47 7.45 -5.63
C GLN A 13 -11.12 8.79 -5.27
N TYR A 14 -10.78 9.35 -4.10
CA TYR A 14 -11.24 10.67 -3.68
C TYR A 14 -10.74 11.77 -4.62
N GLY A 15 -9.44 11.75 -4.96
CA GLY A 15 -8.85 12.71 -5.90
C GLY A 15 -9.46 12.64 -7.29
N SER A 16 -10.00 11.49 -7.71
CA SER A 16 -10.71 11.36 -8.99
C SER A 16 -12.14 11.92 -8.96
N GLN A 17 -12.72 12.11 -7.78
CA GLN A 17 -14.03 12.74 -7.60
C GLN A 17 -13.93 14.26 -7.42
N CYS A 18 -12.76 14.79 -7.03
CA CYS A 18 -12.53 16.22 -6.86
C CYS A 18 -12.38 16.94 -8.22
N PRO A 19 -13.25 17.92 -8.55
CA PRO A 19 -13.06 18.77 -9.72
C PRO A 19 -11.96 19.81 -9.47
N GLY A 20 -11.11 20.07 -10.47
CA GLY A 20 -10.15 21.17 -10.47
C GLY A 20 -8.68 20.72 -10.47
N LEU A 21 -7.77 21.68 -10.26
CA LEU A 21 -6.32 21.44 -10.25
C LEU A 21 -5.85 20.66 -9.00
N GLU A 22 -6.63 20.72 -7.92
CA GLU A 22 -6.32 20.06 -6.65
C GLU A 22 -6.26 18.53 -6.77
N GLN A 23 -7.00 17.95 -7.74
CA GLN A 23 -6.96 16.52 -8.02
C GLN A 23 -5.53 15.99 -8.25
N TYR A 24 -4.66 16.79 -8.87
CA TYR A 24 -3.29 16.39 -9.17
C TYR A 24 -2.45 16.31 -7.89
N ALA A 25 -2.64 17.25 -6.97
CA ALA A 25 -1.98 17.24 -5.67
C ALA A 25 -2.44 16.04 -4.82
N ILE A 26 -3.74 15.75 -4.82
CA ILE A 26 -4.33 14.61 -4.09
C ILE A 26 -3.78 13.28 -4.65
N LYS A 27 -3.75 13.13 -5.99
CA LYS A 27 -3.18 11.94 -6.64
C LYS A 27 -1.69 11.78 -6.33
N LYS A 28 -0.91 12.88 -6.32
CA LYS A 28 0.50 12.85 -5.94
C LYS A 28 0.72 12.46 -4.47
N PHE A 29 -0.18 12.86 -3.57
CA PHE A 29 -0.15 12.43 -2.18
C PHE A 29 -0.50 10.94 -2.03
N SER A 30 -1.45 10.42 -2.80
CA SER A 30 -1.69 8.97 -2.87
C SER A 30 -0.44 8.22 -3.34
N GLU A 31 0.23 8.69 -4.40
CA GLU A 31 1.46 8.06 -4.90
C GLU A 31 2.59 8.06 -3.86
N SER A 32 2.71 9.09 -3.03
CA SER A 32 3.77 9.15 -2.01
C SER A 32 3.61 8.08 -0.92
N LEU A 33 2.38 7.68 -0.59
CA LEU A 33 2.11 6.60 0.36
C LEU A 33 2.62 5.24 -0.15
N ARG A 34 2.72 5.05 -1.47
CA ARG A 34 3.28 3.83 -2.07
C ARG A 34 4.79 3.70 -1.89
N VAL A 35 5.47 4.77 -1.49
CA VAL A 35 6.92 4.73 -1.22
C VAL A 35 7.23 3.86 0.00
N PHE A 36 6.35 3.82 1.02
CA PHE A 36 6.56 2.99 2.21
C PHE A 36 6.71 1.49 1.90
N PRO A 37 5.74 0.82 1.23
CA PRO A 37 5.90 -0.59 0.86
C PRO A 37 7.03 -0.81 -0.15
N LYS A 38 7.34 0.18 -0.99
CA LYS A 38 8.47 0.11 -1.93
C LYS A 38 9.81 0.02 -1.20
N VAL A 39 10.05 0.92 -0.25
CA VAL A 39 11.27 0.93 0.58
C VAL A 39 11.35 -0.32 1.45
N LEU A 40 10.20 -0.80 1.96
CA LEU A 40 10.14 -2.05 2.71
C LEU A 40 10.60 -3.24 1.84
N ALA A 41 10.08 -3.34 0.60
CA ALA A 41 10.48 -4.37 -0.35
C ALA A 41 11.97 -4.28 -0.74
N ASP A 42 12.46 -3.06 -1.00
CA ASP A 42 13.88 -2.81 -1.30
C ASP A 42 14.78 -3.27 -0.15
N ASN A 43 14.42 -2.98 1.10
CA ASN A 43 15.19 -3.39 2.28
C ASN A 43 15.18 -4.91 2.50
N CYS A 44 14.12 -5.60 2.05
CA CYS A 44 14.01 -7.06 2.12
C CYS A 44 14.65 -7.78 0.93
N GLY A 45 15.24 -7.05 -0.03
CA GLY A 45 15.82 -7.63 -1.23
C GLY A 45 14.80 -8.15 -2.24
N ALA A 46 13.53 -7.78 -2.09
CA ALA A 46 12.45 -8.16 -3.00
C ALA A 46 12.32 -7.17 -4.16
N ALA A 47 11.77 -7.63 -5.28
CA ALA A 47 11.49 -6.76 -6.43
C ALA A 47 10.39 -5.74 -6.07
N HIS A 48 10.80 -4.51 -5.78
CA HIS A 48 9.90 -3.46 -5.28
C HIS A 48 8.75 -3.11 -6.23
N GLN A 49 8.96 -3.21 -7.54
CA GLN A 49 7.95 -2.93 -8.57
C GLN A 49 6.88 -4.03 -8.63
N GLU A 50 7.32 -5.28 -8.58
CA GLU A 50 6.45 -6.45 -8.59
C GLU A 50 5.63 -6.50 -7.31
N THR A 51 6.28 -6.31 -6.16
CA THR A 51 5.65 -6.26 -4.84
C THR A 51 4.54 -5.21 -4.77
N LEU A 52 4.83 -3.98 -5.22
CA LEU A 52 3.84 -2.92 -5.21
C LEU A 52 2.66 -3.25 -6.13
N SER A 53 2.91 -3.86 -7.29
CA SER A 53 1.87 -4.25 -8.24
C SER A 53 0.97 -5.34 -7.65
N ASN A 54 1.56 -6.35 -7.00
CA ASN A 54 0.84 -7.43 -6.34
C ASN A 54 -0.02 -6.92 -5.18
N LEU A 55 0.51 -6.00 -4.37
CA LEU A 55 -0.24 -5.36 -3.29
C LEU A 55 -1.43 -4.56 -3.84
N LEU A 56 -1.21 -3.72 -4.86
CA LEU A 56 -2.29 -2.95 -5.47
C LEU A 56 -3.38 -3.84 -6.06
N ALA A 57 -3.01 -4.94 -6.72
CA ALA A 57 -3.95 -5.93 -7.24
C ALA A 57 -4.78 -6.56 -6.10
N ALA A 58 -4.13 -7.05 -5.05
CA ALA A 58 -4.81 -7.67 -3.90
C ALA A 58 -5.79 -6.70 -3.21
N HIS A 59 -5.39 -5.46 -3.01
CA HIS A 59 -6.27 -4.44 -2.41
C HIS A 59 -7.42 -4.04 -3.33
N THR A 60 -7.21 -4.02 -4.65
CA THR A 60 -8.27 -3.76 -5.64
C THR A 60 -9.29 -4.92 -5.71
N GLU A 61 -8.84 -6.16 -5.48
CA GLU A 61 -9.71 -7.34 -5.32
C GLU A 61 -10.52 -7.34 -4.01
N GLY A 62 -10.33 -6.35 -3.14
CA GLY A 62 -11.06 -6.21 -1.88
C GLY A 62 -10.33 -6.79 -0.66
N LYS A 63 -9.10 -7.30 -0.81
CA LYS A 63 -8.28 -7.79 0.30
C LYS A 63 -7.59 -6.60 1.00
N LYS A 64 -8.34 -5.93 1.88
CA LYS A 64 -7.89 -4.71 2.59
C LYS A 64 -6.72 -4.95 3.55
N ASN A 65 -6.50 -6.19 3.96
CA ASN A 65 -5.47 -6.58 4.93
C ASN A 65 -4.21 -7.13 4.24
N ALA A 66 -4.13 -7.06 2.91
CA ALA A 66 -3.00 -7.58 2.16
C ALA A 66 -1.72 -6.80 2.51
N GLY A 67 -0.73 -7.48 3.07
CA GLY A 67 0.57 -6.95 3.46
C GLY A 67 1.69 -7.55 2.62
N PHE A 68 2.85 -6.88 2.64
CA PHE A 68 4.06 -7.43 2.04
C PHE A 68 4.63 -8.51 2.96
N ASP A 69 5.04 -9.64 2.37
CA ASP A 69 5.75 -10.70 3.07
C ASP A 69 7.26 -10.43 3.04
N CYS A 70 7.81 -10.08 4.20
CA CYS A 70 9.26 -9.85 4.34
C CYS A 70 10.06 -11.13 4.65
N GLU A 71 9.40 -12.22 5.04
CA GLU A 71 10.08 -13.43 5.53
C GLU A 71 10.32 -14.45 4.41
N ASN A 72 9.45 -14.50 3.41
CA ASN A 72 9.65 -15.33 2.22
C ASN A 72 10.45 -14.59 1.16
N GLU A 73 11.37 -15.30 0.51
CA GLU A 73 12.09 -14.78 -0.67
C GLU A 73 11.09 -14.56 -1.82
N GLY A 74 10.74 -13.30 -2.10
CA GLY A 74 9.96 -12.93 -3.27
C GLY A 74 9.01 -11.76 -3.07
N ALA A 75 8.19 -11.48 -4.09
CA ALA A 75 7.16 -10.44 -4.09
C ALA A 75 5.82 -10.94 -3.53
N GLY A 76 5.89 -11.78 -2.48
CA GLY A 76 4.73 -12.43 -1.87
C GLY A 76 3.83 -11.43 -1.14
N VAL A 77 2.52 -11.70 -1.19
CA VAL A 77 1.50 -10.94 -0.45
C VAL A 77 0.87 -11.87 0.57
N ILE A 78 0.84 -11.44 1.83
CA ILE A 78 0.23 -12.17 2.96
C ILE A 78 -0.95 -11.40 3.51
N ASP A 79 -1.89 -12.06 4.19
CA ASP A 79 -2.87 -11.35 4.99
C ASP A 79 -2.24 -10.96 6.34
N ALA A 80 -2.10 -9.65 6.56
CA ALA A 80 -1.50 -9.11 7.78
C ALA A 80 -2.33 -9.42 9.03
N ALA A 81 -3.66 -9.56 8.91
CA ALA A 81 -4.52 -9.91 10.04
C ALA A 81 -4.36 -11.39 10.41
N GLU A 82 -4.26 -12.29 9.42
CA GLU A 82 -4.02 -13.72 9.66
C GLU A 82 -2.63 -13.98 10.27
N LYS A 83 -1.66 -13.11 9.98
CA LYS A 83 -0.30 -13.18 10.53
C LYS A 83 -0.11 -12.40 11.83
N GLU A 84 -1.19 -11.83 12.38
CA GLU A 84 -1.18 -11.00 13.60
C GLU A 84 -0.22 -9.79 13.54
N ILE A 85 0.04 -9.28 12.33
CA ILE A 85 0.90 -8.12 12.09
C ILE A 85 0.02 -6.87 12.11
N TYR A 86 -0.15 -6.33 13.31
CA TYR A 86 -0.91 -5.10 13.53
C TYR A 86 0.01 -3.91 13.80
N ASP A 87 -0.36 -2.76 13.24
CA ASP A 87 0.23 -1.47 13.59
C ASP A 87 -0.59 -0.78 14.68
N LEU A 88 0.07 -0.01 15.54
CA LEU A 88 -0.60 0.84 16.52
C LEU A 88 -1.41 1.92 15.79
N TYR A 89 -2.69 2.07 16.13
CA TYR A 89 -3.52 3.14 15.56
C TYR A 89 -2.92 4.54 15.79
N LEU A 90 -2.32 4.76 16.97
CA LEU A 90 -1.71 6.04 17.36
C LEU A 90 -0.53 6.45 16.48
N THR A 91 0.16 5.51 15.83
CA THR A 91 1.29 5.83 14.93
C THR A 91 0.84 6.06 13.49
N LYS A 92 -0.46 5.94 13.20
CA LYS A 92 -1.05 6.02 11.85
C LYS A 92 -2.16 7.08 11.71
N TYR A 93 -2.51 7.80 12.78
CA TYR A 93 -3.47 8.93 12.77
C TYR A 93 -2.76 10.26 12.50
#